data_AF-A0A2E8MCL6-F1
#
_entry.id   AF-A0A2E8MCL6-F1
#
_cell.length_a   1.000
_cell.length_b   1.000
_cell.length_c   1.000
_cell.angle_alpha   90.00
_cell.angle_beta   90.00
_cell.angle_gamma   90.00
#
_symmetry.space_group_name_H-M   'P 1'
#
loop_
_entity.id
_entity.type
_entity.pdbx_description
1 polymer ?
#
loop_
_entity_poly.entity_id
_entity_poly.type
_entity_poly.pdbx_seq_one_letter_code
_entity_poly.pdbx_strand_id
1 'polypeptide(L)'
;MKYLALILLLICPALAQDEHPIDVQFDKDIDKNSSTHGMVAAYEKALKSWDKELNKHYQKLMAGLDTAGKANLKDSQRAWIVYRDKEIHNIVEYYAKVEGTMFRAISAAARTNLTKNRALSLSYMADFVEIREK
;
A
#
# COMPACT_ATOMS: atom_id res chain seq x y z
N MET A 1 10.51 2.67 49.57
CA MET A 1 11.46 2.36 48.49
C MET A 1 11.53 0.84 48.34
N LYS A 2 11.42 0.34 47.09
CA LYS A 2 11.21 -1.08 46.72
C LYS A 2 9.77 -1.48 47.10
N TYR A 3 8.78 -1.63 46.21
CA TYR A 3 8.72 -2.37 44.96
C TYR A 3 7.56 -1.80 44.14
N LEU A 4 7.80 -1.24 42.95
CA LEU A 4 6.74 -0.98 41.95
C LEU A 4 7.34 -0.56 40.59
N ALA A 5 8.32 -1.33 40.12
CA ALA A 5 8.84 -1.23 38.76
C ALA A 5 8.99 -2.65 38.21
N LEU A 6 7.88 -3.36 38.11
CA LEU A 6 7.79 -4.62 37.38
C LEU A 6 6.35 -4.74 36.87
N ILE A 7 6.18 -4.48 35.57
CA ILE A 7 5.12 -4.86 34.62
C ILE A 7 4.95 -3.70 33.62
N LEU A 8 5.78 -3.72 32.56
CA LEU A 8 5.29 -3.63 31.18
C LEU A 8 6.40 -4.08 30.19
N LEU A 9 6.95 -5.27 30.43
CA LEU A 9 7.74 -6.02 29.45
C LEU A 9 6.97 -7.31 29.17
N LEU A 10 5.88 -7.18 28.42
CA LEU A 10 4.97 -8.19 27.87
C LEU A 10 3.85 -7.36 27.22
N ILE A 11 3.82 -7.13 25.92
CA ILE A 11 3.38 -8.06 24.89
C ILE A 11 3.81 -7.37 23.58
N CYS A 12 4.96 -7.73 23.02
CA CYS A 12 5.12 -7.66 21.58
C CYS A 12 5.21 -9.12 21.15
N PRO A 13 4.09 -9.82 20.93
CA PRO A 13 4.08 -10.78 19.86
C PRO A 13 4.54 -9.92 18.70
N ALA A 14 5.69 -10.26 18.12
CA ALA A 14 5.95 -9.86 16.76
C ALA A 14 4.61 -10.03 16.05
N LEU A 15 3.96 -8.91 15.69
CA LEU A 15 2.75 -8.98 14.93
C LEU A 15 3.26 -9.57 13.63
N ALA A 16 3.18 -10.90 13.52
CA ALA A 16 3.10 -11.58 12.26
C ALA A 16 1.80 -11.03 11.68
N GLN A 17 1.90 -9.82 11.13
CA GLN A 17 0.88 -9.26 10.30
C GLN A 17 0.90 -10.20 9.10
N ASP A 18 -0.09 -11.07 9.04
CA ASP A 18 -0.19 -12.06 7.98
C ASP A 18 0.08 -11.36 6.65
N GLU A 19 1.08 -11.87 5.94
CA GLU A 19 1.57 -11.24 4.73
C GLU A 19 0.43 -11.13 3.72
N HIS A 20 0.26 -9.94 3.14
CA HIS A 20 -0.90 -9.71 2.28
C HIS A 20 -0.85 -10.68 1.08
N PRO A 21 -1.96 -11.30 0.65
CA PRO A 21 -1.92 -12.29 -0.43
C PRO A 21 -1.33 -11.78 -1.74
N ILE A 22 -1.41 -10.47 -2.00
CA ILE A 22 -0.76 -9.82 -3.15
C ILE A 22 0.78 -9.90 -3.03
N ASP A 23 1.33 -9.71 -1.84
CA ASP A 23 2.77 -9.79 -1.58
C ASP A 23 3.26 -11.25 -1.68
N VAL A 24 2.52 -12.19 -1.08
CA VAL A 24 2.80 -13.64 -1.24
C VAL A 24 2.82 -14.05 -2.72
N GLN A 25 1.89 -13.52 -3.52
CA GLN A 25 1.87 -13.79 -4.96
C GLN A 25 3.01 -13.09 -5.71
N PHE A 26 3.40 -11.89 -5.28
CA PHE A 26 4.55 -11.17 -5.83
C PHE A 26 5.85 -11.97 -5.61
N ASP A 27 6.09 -12.50 -4.41
CA ASP A 27 7.28 -13.29 -4.11
C ASP A 27 7.37 -14.54 -4.99
N LYS A 28 6.25 -15.24 -5.18
CA LYS A 28 6.16 -16.36 -6.13
C LYS A 28 6.50 -15.96 -7.57
N ASP A 29 6.09 -14.76 -8.00
CA ASP A 29 6.39 -14.26 -9.35
C ASP A 29 7.88 -13.92 -9.50
N ILE A 30 8.52 -13.39 -8.43
CA ILE A 30 9.96 -13.09 -8.39
C ILE A 30 10.79 -14.39 -8.38
N ASP A 31 10.43 -15.38 -7.57
CA ASP A 31 11.12 -16.67 -7.50
C ASP A 31 11.10 -17.39 -8.85
N LYS A 32 10.00 -17.25 -9.60
CA LYS A 32 9.86 -17.82 -10.94
C LYS A 32 10.79 -17.15 -11.96
N ASN A 33 11.05 -15.84 -11.83
CA ASN A 33 11.92 -15.11 -12.73
C ASN A 33 12.57 -13.91 -12.03
N SER A 34 13.77 -14.16 -11.49
CA SER A 34 14.55 -13.17 -10.75
C SER A 34 15.39 -12.23 -11.65
N SER A 35 15.27 -12.34 -12.98
CA SER A 35 15.89 -11.36 -13.88
C SER A 35 15.27 -9.98 -13.68
N THR A 36 16.01 -8.91 -14.00
CA THR A 36 15.48 -7.54 -13.89
C THR A 36 14.19 -7.34 -14.68
N HIS A 37 14.06 -7.98 -15.85
CA HIS A 37 12.82 -7.94 -16.63
C HIS A 37 11.67 -8.65 -15.90
N GLY A 38 11.95 -9.83 -15.32
CA GLY A 38 10.99 -10.55 -14.47
C GLY A 38 10.54 -9.75 -13.27
N MET A 39 11.47 -9.08 -12.57
CA MET A 39 11.16 -8.21 -11.44
C MET A 39 10.24 -7.05 -11.83
N VAL A 40 10.52 -6.37 -12.94
CA VAL A 40 9.65 -5.28 -13.44
C VAL A 40 8.25 -5.82 -13.73
N ALA A 41 8.13 -6.96 -14.41
CA ALA A 41 6.83 -7.56 -14.71
C ALA A 41 6.06 -7.97 -13.44
N ALA A 42 6.75 -8.52 -12.43
CA ALA A 42 6.17 -8.87 -11.14
C ALA A 42 5.65 -7.62 -10.41
N TYR A 43 6.42 -6.53 -10.37
CA TYR A 43 5.98 -5.26 -9.77
C TYR A 43 4.79 -4.66 -10.51
N GLU A 44 4.76 -4.69 -11.84
CA GLU A 44 3.62 -4.19 -12.62
C GLU A 44 2.35 -5.01 -12.41
N LYS A 45 2.48 -6.33 -12.26
CA LYS A 45 1.37 -7.20 -11.87
C LYS A 45 0.88 -6.89 -10.45
N ALA A 46 1.79 -6.74 -9.50
CA ALA A 46 1.46 -6.37 -8.12
C ALA A 46 0.79 -4.98 -8.05
N LEU A 47 1.26 -4.00 -8.82
CA LEU A 47 0.66 -2.67 -8.92
C LEU A 47 -0.81 -2.76 -9.34
N LYS A 48 -1.14 -3.56 -10.36
CA LYS A 48 -2.53 -3.76 -10.81
C LYS A 48 -3.38 -4.41 -9.73
N SER A 49 -2.82 -5.36 -8.98
CA SER A 49 -3.52 -6.00 -7.85
C SER A 49 -3.77 -5.02 -6.71
N TRP A 50 -2.76 -4.21 -6.35
CA TRP A 50 -2.89 -3.19 -5.30
C TRP A 50 -3.87 -2.08 -5.67
N ASP A 51 -3.95 -1.68 -6.95
CA ASP A 51 -4.96 -0.72 -7.42
C ASP A 51 -6.38 -1.29 -7.30
N LYS A 52 -6.58 -2.58 -7.58
CA LYS A 52 -7.87 -3.25 -7.32
C LYS A 52 -8.22 -3.27 -5.84
N GLU A 53 -7.26 -3.61 -4.97
CA GLU A 53 -7.47 -3.64 -3.52
C GLU A 53 -7.78 -2.25 -2.96
N LEU A 54 -7.07 -1.21 -3.45
CA LEU A 54 -7.36 0.19 -3.15
C LEU A 54 -8.81 0.54 -3.48
N ASN A 55 -9.27 0.23 -4.70
CA ASN A 55 -10.64 0.52 -5.13
C ASN A 55 -11.68 -0.25 -4.29
N LYS A 56 -11.40 -1.50 -3.93
CA LYS A 56 -12.26 -2.28 -3.03
C LYS A 56 -12.44 -1.60 -1.68
N HIS A 57 -11.35 -1.15 -1.03
CA HIS A 57 -11.44 -0.46 0.26
C HIS A 57 -12.08 0.93 0.15
N TYR A 58 -11.80 1.66 -0.94
CA TYR A 58 -12.49 2.92 -1.23
C TYR A 58 -14.01 2.73 -1.30
N GLN A 59 -14.49 1.71 -2.02
CA GLN A 59 -15.93 1.44 -2.11
C GLN A 59 -16.53 1.00 -0.76
N LYS A 60 -15.82 0.17 0.02
CA LYS A 60 -16.24 -0.21 1.38
C LYS A 60 -16.42 1.03 2.28
N LEU A 61 -15.45 1.93 2.27
CA LEU A 61 -15.54 3.21 3.00
C LEU A 61 -16.70 4.06 2.51
N MET A 62 -16.84 4.24 1.19
CA MET A 62 -17.93 5.01 0.61
C MET A 62 -19.30 4.47 1.02
N ALA A 63 -19.46 3.16 1.20
CA ALA A 63 -20.74 2.58 1.60
C ALA A 63 -21.14 2.97 3.04
N GLY A 64 -20.21 2.99 3.98
CA GLY A 64 -20.49 3.24 5.41
C GLY A 64 -20.22 4.66 5.91
N LEU A 65 -20.01 5.63 5.01
CA LEU A 65 -19.89 7.04 5.37
C LEU A 65 -21.21 7.81 5.13
N ASP A 66 -21.46 8.81 5.96
CA ASP A 66 -22.51 9.81 5.77
C ASP A 66 -22.17 10.76 4.60
N THR A 67 -23.09 11.66 4.26
CA THR A 67 -22.92 12.58 3.11
C THR A 67 -21.66 13.43 3.21
N ALA A 68 -21.36 13.95 4.40
CA ALA A 68 -20.16 14.76 4.65
C ALA A 68 -18.88 13.92 4.54
N GLY A 69 -18.85 12.73 5.15
CA GLY A 69 -17.72 11.80 5.05
C GLY A 69 -17.44 11.35 3.62
N LYS A 70 -18.49 11.05 2.84
CA LYS A 70 -18.38 10.69 1.41
C LYS A 70 -17.74 11.82 0.60
N ALA A 71 -18.15 13.07 0.83
CA ALA A 71 -17.57 14.23 0.15
C ALA A 71 -16.07 14.37 0.48
N ASN A 72 -15.71 14.32 1.76
CA ASN A 72 -14.33 14.44 2.21
C ASN A 72 -13.44 13.30 1.66
N LEU A 73 -13.92 12.05 1.68
CA LEU A 73 -13.18 10.92 1.15
C LEU A 73 -12.92 11.07 -0.35
N LYS A 74 -13.96 11.42 -1.12
CA LYS A 74 -13.88 11.64 -2.57
C LYS A 74 -12.88 12.73 -2.92
N ASP A 75 -12.88 13.84 -2.19
CA ASP A 75 -11.96 14.95 -2.43
C ASP A 75 -10.52 14.56 -2.07
N SER A 76 -10.29 13.88 -0.94
CA SER A 76 -8.96 13.36 -0.59
C SER A 76 -8.44 12.38 -1.65
N GLN A 77 -9.31 11.53 -2.19
CA GLN A 77 -8.93 10.50 -3.17
C GLN A 77 -8.59 11.13 -4.52
N ARG A 78 -9.32 12.16 -4.95
CA ARG A 78 -9.00 12.94 -6.16
C ARG A 78 -7.66 13.66 -6.02
N ALA A 79 -7.42 14.31 -4.89
CA ALA A 79 -6.14 14.95 -4.61
C ALA A 79 -4.99 13.94 -4.62
N TRP A 80 -5.19 12.76 -4.03
CA TRP A 80 -4.21 11.68 -4.04
C TRP A 80 -3.90 11.18 -5.45
N ILE A 81 -4.89 11.06 -6.35
CA ILE A 81 -4.65 10.67 -7.76
C ILE A 81 -3.75 11.68 -8.45
N VAL A 82 -4.00 12.98 -8.28
CA VAL A 82 -3.16 14.04 -8.87
C VAL A 82 -1.73 13.97 -8.34
N TYR A 83 -1.56 13.77 -7.03
CA TYR A 83 -0.25 13.54 -6.42
C TYR A 83 0.42 12.29 -6.98
N ARG A 84 -0.27 11.16 -7.01
CA ARG A 84 0.23 9.88 -7.51
C ARG A 84 0.77 10.02 -8.93
N ASP A 85 0.02 10.65 -9.82
CA ASP A 85 0.40 10.76 -11.22
C ASP A 85 1.65 11.64 -11.40
N LYS A 86 1.75 12.73 -10.63
CA LYS A 86 2.95 13.59 -10.59
C LYS A 86 4.16 12.85 -10.01
N GLU A 87 3.95 12.10 -8.93
CA GLU A 87 5.03 11.38 -8.25
C GLU A 87 5.52 10.20 -9.11
N ILE A 88 4.63 9.48 -9.79
CA ILE A 88 5.00 8.44 -10.76
C ILE A 88 5.83 9.05 -11.90
N HIS A 89 5.43 10.21 -12.42
CA HIS A 89 6.22 10.90 -13.45
C HIS A 89 7.62 11.25 -12.95
N ASN A 90 7.71 11.85 -11.75
CA ASN A 90 9.00 12.16 -11.11
C ASN A 90 9.88 10.91 -10.94
N ILE A 91 9.33 9.81 -10.41
CA ILE A 91 10.02 8.53 -10.21
C ILE A 91 10.57 7.99 -11.55
N VAL A 92 9.75 7.99 -12.59
CA VAL A 92 10.15 7.47 -13.92
C VAL A 92 11.26 8.34 -14.52
N GLU A 93 11.09 9.67 -14.53
CA GLU A 93 12.07 10.60 -15.07
C GLU A 93 13.41 10.59 -14.33
N TYR A 94 13.36 10.46 -12.99
CA TYR A 94 14.56 10.39 -12.16
C TYR A 94 15.36 9.13 -12.47
N TYR A 95 14.72 7.95 -12.41
CA TYR A 95 15.41 6.68 -12.60
C TYR A 95 15.77 6.39 -14.06
N ALA A 96 15.13 7.03 -15.04
CA ALA A 96 15.53 6.94 -16.45
C ALA A 96 16.93 7.53 -16.72
N LYS A 97 17.40 8.42 -15.84
CA LYS A 97 18.71 9.08 -15.94
C LYS A 97 19.82 8.37 -15.17
N VAL A 98 19.52 7.26 -14.49
CA VAL A 98 20.49 6.49 -13.72
C VAL A 98 20.90 5.24 -14.50
N GLU A 99 22.20 5.04 -14.67
CA GLU A 99 22.73 3.89 -15.39
C GLU A 99 22.52 2.58 -14.62
N GLY A 100 22.26 1.50 -15.37
CA GLY A 100 22.05 0.17 -14.82
C GLY A 100 20.58 -0.27 -14.89
N THR A 101 20.36 -1.51 -15.35
CA THR A 101 19.01 -2.05 -15.53
C THR A 101 18.26 -2.20 -14.20
N MET A 102 18.97 -2.39 -13.08
CA MET A 102 18.37 -2.53 -11.75
C MET A 102 17.46 -1.35 -11.37
N PHE A 103 17.77 -0.13 -11.83
CA PHE A 103 16.95 1.05 -11.55
C PHE A 103 15.57 1.01 -12.20
N ARG A 104 15.37 0.17 -13.24
CA ARG A 104 14.03 -0.10 -13.79
C ARG A 104 13.17 -0.87 -12.79
N ALA A 105 13.75 -1.85 -12.10
CA ALA A 105 13.05 -2.60 -11.05
C ALA A 105 12.80 -1.71 -9.82
N ILE A 106 13.76 -0.86 -9.44
CA ILE A 106 13.58 0.12 -8.34
C ILE A 106 12.44 1.11 -8.66
N SER A 107 12.41 1.64 -9.89
CA SER A 107 11.33 2.52 -10.36
C SER A 107 9.97 1.81 -10.32
N ALA A 108 9.90 0.55 -10.76
CA ALA A 108 8.67 -0.25 -10.67
C ALA A 108 8.23 -0.47 -9.21
N ALA A 109 9.16 -0.84 -8.32
CA ALA A 109 8.90 -1.03 -6.90
C ALA A 109 8.35 0.24 -6.24
N ALA A 110 8.95 1.40 -6.49
CA ALA A 110 8.51 2.68 -5.93
C ALA A 110 7.07 3.03 -6.35
N ARG A 111 6.73 2.84 -7.65
CA ARG A 111 5.37 3.04 -8.16
C ARG A 111 4.36 2.08 -7.51
N THR A 112 4.73 0.81 -7.35
CA THR A 112 3.87 -0.20 -6.68
C THR A 112 3.63 0.15 -5.22
N ASN A 113 4.67 0.54 -4.49
CA ASN A 113 4.59 0.90 -3.07
C ASN A 113 3.72 2.13 -2.83
N LEU A 114 3.73 3.11 -3.73
CA LEU A 114 2.86 4.29 -3.65
C LEU A 114 1.38 3.90 -3.62
N THR A 115 0.97 2.98 -4.50
CA THR A 115 -0.40 2.46 -4.58
C THR A 115 -0.72 1.53 -3.41
N LYS A 116 0.19 0.62 -3.04
CA LYS A 116 0.05 -0.28 -1.88
C LYS A 116 -0.22 0.50 -0.60
N ASN A 117 0.57 1.54 -0.32
CA ASN A 117 0.43 2.35 0.88
C ASN A 117 -0.94 3.02 0.97
N ARG A 118 -1.48 3.50 -0.16
CA ARG A 118 -2.85 4.05 -0.18
C ARG A 118 -3.91 2.98 0.03
N ALA A 119 -3.75 1.79 -0.58
CA ALA A 119 -4.66 0.67 -0.37
C ALA A 119 -4.75 0.29 1.11
N LEU A 120 -3.60 0.14 1.77
CA LEU A 120 -3.52 -0.20 3.20
C LEU A 120 -4.08 0.92 4.09
N SER A 121 -3.81 2.19 3.76
CA SER A 121 -4.41 3.33 4.49
C SER A 121 -5.94 3.32 4.41
N LEU A 122 -6.52 3.05 3.23
CA LEU A 122 -7.97 2.93 3.07
C LEU A 122 -8.51 1.68 3.77
N SER A 123 -7.79 0.55 3.72
CA SER A 123 -8.17 -0.67 4.45
C SER A 123 -8.28 -0.40 5.95
N TYR A 124 -7.26 0.22 6.52
CA TYR A 124 -7.23 0.54 7.94
C TYR A 124 -8.43 1.39 8.33
N MET A 125 -8.76 2.44 7.57
CA MET A 125 -9.97 3.23 7.81
C MET A 125 -11.25 2.40 7.67
N ALA A 126 -11.31 1.50 6.68
CA ALA A 126 -12.48 0.68 6.38
C ALA A 126 -12.81 -0.34 7.48
N ASP A 127 -11.81 -0.77 8.26
CA ASP A 127 -11.98 -1.72 9.37
C ASP A 127 -12.70 -1.10 10.58
N PHE A 128 -12.69 0.22 10.71
CA PHE A 128 -13.38 0.94 11.80
C PHE A 128 -14.72 1.56 11.40
N VAL A 129 -15.14 1.43 10.14
CA VAL A 129 -16.42 1.98 9.66
C VAL A 129 -17.60 1.42 10.43
N GLU A 130 -17.61 0.12 10.69
CA GLU A 130 -18.68 -0.58 11.40
C GLU A 130 -18.75 -0.21 12.90
N ILE A 131 -17.67 0.33 13.47
CA ILE A 131 -17.62 0.75 14.88
C ILE A 131 -18.32 2.09 15.09
N ARG A 132 -18.42 2.93 14.04
CA ARG A 132 -19.06 4.26 14.11
C ARG A 132 -20.59 4.23 14.22
N GLU A 133 -21.22 3.10 13.91
CA GLU A 133 -22.68 2.98 13.93
C GLU A 133 -23.25 2.48 15.28
N LYS A 134 -22.40 2.35 16.31
CA LYS A 134 -22.80 2.08 17.70
C LYS A 134 -22.58 3.32 18.57
#